data_AF-A0AAW5E7W1-F1
#
_entry.id   AF-A0AAW5E7W1-F1
#
_cell.length_a   1.000
_cell.length_b   1.000
_cell.length_c   1.000
_cell.angle_alpha   90.00
_cell.angle_beta   90.00
_cell.angle_gamma   90.00
#
_symmetry.space_group_name_H-M   'P 1'
#
loop_
_entity.id
_entity.type
_entity.pdbx_description
1 polymer ?
#
loop_
_entity_poly.entity_id
_entity_poly.type
_entity_poly.pdbx_seq_one_letter_code
_entity_poly.pdbx_strand_id
1 'polypeptide(L)'
;MKIESATRLINKMVIEKNYSRARALILQEWKRLIEVRNYHLLNDNAKQLVKIIKEEKESGAFDSLTTTELKILYIVNQNIRDLQLSVAKRIYSEHPSLFERAEAKKLLTADARFICESWNKSNMVSN
;
A
#
# COMPACT_ATOMS: atom_id res chain seq x y z
N MET A 1 -2.93 -2.26 22.19
CA MET A 1 -4.39 -2.26 22.43
C MET A 1 -4.88 -3.69 22.66
N LYS A 2 -5.89 -3.90 23.53
CA LYS A 2 -6.57 -5.19 23.71
C LYS A 2 -7.38 -5.55 22.46
N ILE A 3 -7.39 -6.83 22.07
CA ILE A 3 -8.03 -7.24 20.81
C ILE A 3 -9.54 -6.99 20.83
N GLU A 4 -10.18 -7.14 21.98
CA GLU A 4 -11.60 -6.90 22.18
C GLU A 4 -11.95 -5.42 21.94
N SER A 5 -11.07 -4.51 22.37
CA SER A 5 -11.21 -3.07 22.09
C SER A 5 -11.09 -2.80 20.59
N ALA A 6 -10.15 -3.47 19.91
CA ALA A 6 -10.00 -3.36 18.46
C ALA A 6 -11.27 -3.81 17.73
N THR A 7 -11.80 -4.98 18.10
CA THR A 7 -13.02 -5.54 17.50
C THR A 7 -14.23 -4.62 17.69
N ARG A 8 -14.42 -4.08 18.89
CA ARG A 8 -15.50 -3.10 19.14
C ARG A 8 -15.36 -1.86 18.27
N LEU A 9 -14.13 -1.35 18.14
CA LEU A 9 -13.85 -0.16 17.34
C LEU A 9 -14.06 -0.42 15.84
N ILE A 10 -13.62 -1.58 15.33
CA ILE A 10 -13.87 -2.02 13.95
C ILE A 10 -15.37 -2.11 13.69
N ASN A 11 -16.13 -2.78 14.58
CA ASN A 11 -17.59 -2.91 14.46
C ASN A 11 -18.28 -1.55 14.39
N LYS A 12 -17.87 -0.61 15.24
CA LYS A 12 -18.38 0.77 15.22
C LYS A 12 -18.05 1.47 13.90
N MET A 13 -16.80 1.41 13.45
CA MET A 13 -16.36 2.07 12.22
C MET A 13 -17.08 1.55 10.97
N VAL A 14 -17.34 0.25 10.87
CA VAL A 14 -18.09 -0.28 9.70
C VAL A 14 -19.57 0.09 9.73
N ILE A 15 -20.17 0.27 10.91
CA ILE A 15 -21.54 0.80 11.05
C ILE A 15 -21.59 2.26 10.62
N GLU A 16 -20.58 3.05 11.01
CA GLU A 16 -20.41 4.45 10.62
C GLU A 16 -19.91 4.63 9.17
N LYS A 17 -19.81 3.55 8.39
CA LYS A 17 -19.30 3.53 7.00
C LYS A 17 -17.87 4.08 6.85
N ASN A 18 -17.09 4.09 7.94
CA ASN A 18 -15.69 4.51 7.94
C ASN A 18 -14.77 3.33 7.58
N TYR A 19 -14.95 2.78 6.38
CA TYR A 19 -14.27 1.55 5.94
C TYR A 19 -12.76 1.72 5.83
N SER A 20 -12.27 2.92 5.50
CA SER A 20 -10.83 3.20 5.42
C SER A 20 -10.13 3.03 6.76
N ARG A 21 -10.70 3.58 7.84
CA ARG A 21 -10.14 3.42 9.20
C ARG A 21 -10.33 2.00 9.73
N ALA A 22 -11.48 1.38 9.45
CA ALA A 22 -11.73 -0.01 9.82
C ALA A 22 -10.70 -0.95 9.16
N ARG A 23 -10.44 -0.78 7.86
CA ARG A 23 -9.43 -1.56 7.11
C ARG A 23 -8.03 -1.38 7.67
N ALA A 24 -7.61 -0.15 7.95
CA ALA A 24 -6.30 0.12 8.55
C ALA A 24 -6.12 -0.62 9.88
N LEU A 25 -7.15 -0.59 10.75
CA LEU A 25 -7.10 -1.27 12.03
C LEU A 25 -7.13 -2.80 11.90
N ILE A 26 -7.93 -3.33 10.97
CA ILE A 26 -7.95 -4.76 10.64
C ILE A 26 -6.58 -5.23 10.18
N LEU A 27 -5.89 -4.46 9.34
CA LEU A 27 -4.57 -4.81 8.84
C LEU A 27 -3.51 -4.79 9.93
N GLN A 28 -3.55 -3.77 10.80
CA GLN A 28 -2.66 -3.67 11.95
C GLN A 28 -2.83 -4.88 12.88
N GLU A 29 -4.06 -5.34 13.07
CA GLU A 29 -4.41 -6.41 14.00
C GLU A 29 -4.59 -7.79 13.36
N TRP A 30 -4.21 -7.92 12.08
CA TRP A 30 -4.58 -9.04 11.23
C TRP A 30 -4.38 -10.41 11.86
N LYS A 31 -3.15 -10.68 12.35
CA LYS A 31 -2.78 -11.99 12.92
C LYS A 31 -3.68 -12.40 14.09
N ARG A 32 -4.07 -11.43 14.93
CA ARG A 32 -4.91 -11.65 16.11
C ARG A 32 -6.39 -11.72 15.74
N LEU A 33 -6.80 -10.89 14.77
CA LEU A 33 -8.20 -10.74 14.38
C LEU A 33 -8.74 -11.98 13.63
N ILE A 34 -7.90 -12.65 12.83
CA ILE A 34 -8.31 -13.86 12.09
C ILE A 34 -8.39 -15.12 12.95
N GLU A 35 -7.96 -15.06 14.21
CA GLU A 35 -8.16 -16.17 15.15
C GLU A 35 -9.66 -16.37 15.38
N VAL A 36 -10.12 -17.63 15.32
CA VAL A 36 -11.55 -18.00 15.42
C VAL A 36 -12.25 -17.28 16.59
N ARG A 37 -11.64 -17.31 17.78
CA ARG A 37 -12.17 -16.68 19.00
C ARG A 37 -12.42 -15.16 18.87
N ASN A 38 -11.59 -14.46 18.11
CA ASN A 38 -11.68 -13.00 17.94
C ASN A 38 -12.55 -12.64 16.74
N TYR A 39 -12.49 -13.44 15.68
CA TYR A 39 -13.31 -13.28 14.49
C TYR A 39 -14.81 -13.35 14.79
N HIS A 40 -15.22 -14.22 15.73
CA HIS A 40 -16.62 -14.30 16.16
C HIS A 40 -17.16 -13.02 16.79
N LEU A 41 -16.30 -12.17 17.36
CA LEU A 41 -16.69 -10.90 17.99
C LEU A 41 -17.00 -9.81 16.97
N LEU A 42 -16.65 -10.00 15.69
CA LEU A 42 -16.96 -9.06 14.61
C LEU A 42 -18.45 -9.18 14.21
N ASN A 43 -19.05 -8.04 13.90
CA ASN A 43 -20.38 -8.01 13.26
C ASN A 43 -20.26 -8.42 11.78
N ASP A 44 -21.40 -8.66 11.12
CA ASP A 44 -21.40 -9.20 9.77
C ASP A 44 -20.72 -8.27 8.75
N ASN A 45 -20.91 -6.96 8.87
CA ASN A 45 -20.24 -5.98 8.00
C ASN A 45 -18.70 -6.03 8.17
N ALA A 46 -18.22 -6.16 9.40
CA ALA A 46 -16.79 -6.27 9.68
C ALA A 46 -16.23 -7.61 9.21
N LYS A 47 -16.98 -8.71 9.36
CA LYS A 47 -16.61 -10.03 8.84
C LYS A 47 -16.49 -10.03 7.32
N GLN A 48 -17.42 -9.38 6.62
CA GLN A 48 -17.36 -9.20 5.17
C GLN A 48 -16.13 -8.39 4.77
N LEU A 49 -15.83 -7.30 5.46
CA LEU A 49 -14.62 -6.52 5.19
C LEU A 49 -13.34 -7.33 5.42
N VAL A 50 -13.26 -8.12 6.49
CA VAL A 50 -12.12 -9.03 6.74
C VAL A 50 -12.01 -10.08 5.64
N LYS A 51 -13.14 -10.61 5.14
CA LYS A 51 -13.16 -11.57 4.03
C LYS A 51 -12.62 -10.95 2.74
N ILE A 52 -13.05 -9.74 2.39
CA ILE A 52 -12.53 -8.99 1.23
C ILE A 52 -11.01 -8.80 1.37
N ILE A 53 -10.53 -8.35 2.54
CA ILE A 53 -9.09 -8.15 2.77
C ILE A 53 -8.32 -9.48 2.70
N LYS A 54 -8.93 -10.59 3.12
CA LYS A 54 -8.34 -11.93 3.01
C LYS A 54 -8.21 -12.34 1.55
N GLU A 55 -9.26 -12.18 0.76
CA GLU A 55 -9.28 -12.45 -0.68
C GLU A 55 -8.26 -11.57 -1.42
N GLU A 56 -8.14 -10.29 -1.07
CA GLU A 56 -7.12 -9.37 -1.61
C GLU A 56 -5.69 -9.84 -1.29
N LYS A 57 -5.46 -10.38 -0.10
CA LYS A 57 -4.16 -10.93 0.32
C LYS A 57 -3.83 -12.24 -0.37
N GLU A 58 -4.82 -13.11 -0.57
CA GLU A 58 -4.65 -14.41 -1.22
C GLU A 58 -4.50 -14.28 -2.75
N SER A 59 -5.16 -13.29 -3.36
CA SER A 59 -5.06 -13.00 -4.79
C SER A 59 -3.82 -12.20 -5.19
N GLY A 60 -3.02 -11.72 -4.23
CA GLY A 60 -1.91 -10.80 -4.48
C GLY A 60 -2.36 -9.38 -4.88
N ALA A 61 -3.66 -9.11 -4.93
CA ALA A 61 -4.20 -7.78 -5.26
C ALA A 61 -3.76 -6.72 -4.24
N PHE A 62 -3.44 -7.12 -3.00
CA PHE A 62 -2.90 -6.24 -1.98
C PHE A 62 -1.52 -5.67 -2.33
N ASP A 63 -0.69 -6.46 -3.03
CA ASP A 63 0.64 -6.04 -3.49
C ASP A 63 0.61 -5.46 -4.91
N SER A 64 -0.52 -5.60 -5.61
CA SER A 64 -0.71 -5.08 -6.96
C SER A 64 -0.70 -3.56 -7.02
N LEU A 65 -0.11 -3.03 -8.08
CA LEU A 65 -0.10 -1.59 -8.35
C LEU A 65 -1.46 -1.15 -8.88
N THR A 66 -1.98 -0.06 -8.32
CA THR A 66 -3.20 0.58 -8.85
C THR A 66 -2.94 1.15 -10.25
N THR A 67 -3.99 1.38 -11.03
CA THR A 67 -3.89 2.02 -12.35
C THR A 67 -3.18 3.38 -12.30
N THR A 68 -3.37 4.14 -11.21
CA THR A 68 -2.69 5.42 -11.00
C THR A 68 -1.20 5.22 -10.77
N GLU A 69 -0.82 4.26 -9.93
CA GLU A 69 0.59 3.92 -9.67
C GLU A 69 1.29 3.42 -10.94
N LEU A 70 0.61 2.58 -11.74
CA LEU A 70 1.11 2.14 -13.04
C LEU A 70 1.37 3.33 -13.99
N LYS A 71 0.45 4.30 -14.03
CA LYS A 71 0.63 5.54 -14.83
C LYS A 71 1.82 6.36 -14.35
N ILE A 72 2.00 6.50 -13.03
CA ILE A 72 3.15 7.22 -12.46
C ILE A 72 4.46 6.56 -12.90
N LEU A 73 4.57 5.23 -12.79
CA LEU A 73 5.76 4.49 -13.23
C LEU A 73 6.01 4.65 -14.73
N TYR A 74 4.96 4.63 -15.55
CA TYR A 74 5.06 4.87 -16.99
C TYR A 74 5.58 6.28 -17.30
N ILE A 75 5.04 7.30 -16.64
CA ILE A 75 5.46 8.69 -16.83
C ILE A 75 6.93 8.85 -16.42
N VAL A 76 7.37 8.26 -15.30
CA VAL A 76 8.77 8.31 -14.89
C VAL A 76 9.68 7.62 -15.89
N ASN A 77 9.32 6.42 -16.37
CA ASN A 77 10.05 5.73 -17.44
C ASN A 77 10.20 6.63 -18.68
N GLN A 78 9.11 7.24 -19.12
CA GLN A 78 9.10 8.09 -20.31
C GLN A 78 9.98 9.33 -20.13
N ASN A 79 9.84 10.03 -19.00
CA ASN A 79 10.63 11.23 -18.73
C ASN A 79 12.13 10.92 -18.61
N ILE A 80 12.51 9.77 -18.03
CA ILE A 80 13.92 9.36 -17.96
C ILE A 80 14.45 9.03 -19.36
N ARG A 81 13.67 8.30 -20.17
CA ARG A 81 14.00 8.01 -21.57
C ARG A 81 14.19 9.30 -22.40
N ASP A 82 13.33 10.28 -22.18
CA ASP A 82 13.37 11.59 -22.85
C ASP A 82 14.36 12.57 -22.21
N LEU A 83 15.17 12.10 -21.24
CA LEU A 83 16.18 12.88 -20.50
C LEU A 83 15.62 14.08 -19.72
N GLN A 84 14.32 14.09 -19.44
CA GLN A 84 13.62 15.06 -18.60
C GLN A 84 13.77 14.73 -17.11
N LEU A 85 15.03 14.63 -16.64
CA LEU A 85 15.36 14.10 -15.31
C LEU A 85 14.83 14.94 -14.15
N SER A 86 14.71 16.26 -14.33
CA SER A 86 14.17 17.17 -13.32
C SER A 86 12.69 16.89 -13.04
N VAL A 87 11.90 16.66 -14.10
CA VAL A 87 10.47 16.30 -13.98
C VAL A 87 10.33 14.91 -13.36
N ALA A 88 11.09 13.94 -13.85
CA ALA A 88 11.09 12.59 -13.29
C ALA A 88 11.48 12.56 -11.80
N LYS A 89 12.51 13.33 -11.39
CA LYS A 89 12.95 13.42 -10.00
C LYS A 89 11.86 14.01 -9.11
N ARG A 90 11.15 15.03 -9.58
CA ARG A 90 10.02 15.61 -8.85
C ARG A 90 8.92 14.56 -8.58
N ILE A 91 8.50 13.84 -9.63
CA ILE A 91 7.46 12.80 -9.50
C ILE A 91 7.93 11.68 -8.56
N TYR A 92 9.18 11.25 -8.66
CA TYR A 92 9.78 10.29 -7.75
C TYR A 92 9.71 10.76 -6.30
N SER A 93 10.09 12.02 -6.03
CA SER A 93 10.08 12.61 -4.70
C SER A 93 8.66 12.82 -4.12
N GLU A 94 7.65 12.98 -4.96
CA GLU A 94 6.24 13.06 -4.54
C GLU A 94 5.67 11.69 -4.14
N HIS A 95 6.27 10.58 -4.61
CA HIS A 95 5.77 9.21 -4.40
C HIS A 95 6.85 8.20 -3.96
N PRO A 96 7.68 8.46 -2.95
CA PRO A 96 8.85 7.63 -2.62
C PRO A 96 8.49 6.17 -2.27
N SER A 97 7.41 5.97 -1.51
CA SER A 97 6.94 4.64 -1.10
C SER A 97 6.54 3.75 -2.28
N LEU A 98 6.11 4.33 -3.39
CA LEU A 98 5.80 3.58 -4.62
C LEU A 98 7.07 2.93 -5.18
N PHE A 99 8.17 3.67 -5.26
CA PHE A 99 9.43 3.20 -5.86
C PHE A 99 10.20 2.21 -4.95
N GLU A 100 9.84 2.12 -3.68
CA GLU A 100 10.38 1.11 -2.76
C GLU A 100 9.75 -0.28 -2.98
N ARG A 101 8.51 -0.34 -3.50
CA ARG A 101 7.77 -1.59 -3.72
C ARG A 101 8.46 -2.47 -4.76
N ALA A 102 8.54 -3.76 -4.47
CA ALA A 102 9.18 -4.75 -5.36
C ALA A 102 8.48 -4.83 -6.73
N GLU A 103 7.16 -4.69 -6.79
CA GLU A 103 6.41 -4.71 -8.04
C GLU A 103 6.70 -3.49 -8.93
N ALA A 104 6.79 -2.30 -8.32
CA ALA A 104 7.12 -1.08 -9.04
C ALA A 104 8.50 -1.18 -9.69
N LYS A 105 9.49 -1.71 -8.96
CA LYS A 105 10.85 -1.93 -9.48
C LYS A 105 10.89 -2.83 -10.72
N LYS A 106 10.00 -3.82 -10.82
CA LYS A 106 9.92 -4.70 -12.01
C LYS A 106 9.39 -3.99 -13.25
N LEU A 107 8.61 -2.94 -13.09
CA LEU A 107 8.01 -2.17 -14.19
C LEU A 107 8.86 -0.99 -14.64
N LEU A 108 9.90 -0.65 -13.89
CA LEU A 108 10.87 0.36 -14.30
C LEU A 108 11.83 -0.22 -15.34
N THR A 109 12.08 0.58 -16.37
CA THR A 109 13.15 0.32 -17.34
C THR A 109 14.51 0.25 -16.64
N ALA A 110 15.52 -0.35 -17.29
CA ALA A 110 16.86 -0.46 -16.70
C ALA A 110 17.43 0.92 -16.33
N ASP A 111 17.31 1.89 -17.23
CA ASP A 111 17.76 3.27 -17.01
C ASP A 111 16.99 3.94 -15.87
N ALA A 112 15.67 3.78 -15.85
CA ALA A 112 14.84 4.34 -14.78
C ALA A 112 15.19 3.75 -13.41
N ARG A 113 15.43 2.43 -13.32
CA ARG A 113 15.88 1.80 -12.07
C ARG A 113 17.20 2.39 -11.59
N PHE A 114 18.19 2.47 -12.48
CA PHE A 114 19.50 3.00 -12.15
C PHE A 114 19.43 4.45 -11.63
N ILE A 115 18.67 5.29 -12.33
CA ILE A 115 18.48 6.70 -11.94
C ILE A 115 17.73 6.82 -10.61
N CYS A 116 16.62 6.10 -10.43
CA CYS A 116 15.87 6.13 -9.17
C CYS A 116 16.71 5.65 -7.97
N GLU A 117 17.53 4.60 -8.14
CA GLU A 117 18.46 4.14 -7.11
C GLU A 117 19.51 5.20 -6.77
N SER A 118 20.01 5.94 -7.77
CA SER A 118 20.95 7.05 -7.54
C SER A 118 20.33 8.16 -6.69
N TRP A 119 19.05 8.48 -6.91
CA TRP A 119 18.32 9.48 -6.13
C TRP A 119 18.05 8.98 -4.71
N ASN A 120 17.74 7.70 -4.55
CA ASN A 120 17.56 7.11 -3.23
C ASN A 120 18.84 7.20 -2.39
N LYS A 121 20.00 6.87 -2.98
CA LYS A 121 21.31 6.99 -2.32
C LYS A 121 21.65 8.44 -1.99
N SER A 122 21.38 9.39 -2.88
CA SER A 122 21.62 10.81 -2.63
C SER A 122 20.83 11.34 -1.44
N ASN A 123 19.59 10.88 -1.25
CA ASN A 123 18.76 11.31 -0.13
C ASN A 123 19.22 10.73 1.22
N MET A 124 19.92 9.59 1.21
CA MET A 124 20.46 8.96 2.43
C MET A 124 21.76 9.63 2.93
N VAL A 125 22.48 10.36 2.09
CA VAL A 125 23.75 11.03 2.44
C VAL A 125 23.52 12.45 2.99
N SER A 126 22.29 12.97 2.91
CA SER A 126 21.94 14.33 3.37
C SER A 126 21.24 14.36 4.74
N ASN A 127 21.18 13.24 5.45
CA ASN A 127 20.76 13.13 6.86
C ASN A 127 21.92 12.63 7.71
#